data_AF-A0A2S6CBV5-F1
#
_entry.id   AF-A0A2S6CBV5-F1
#
_cell.length_a   1.000
_cell.length_b   1.000
_cell.length_c   1.000
_cell.angle_alpha   90.00
_cell.angle_beta   90.00
_cell.angle_gamma   90.00
#
_symmetry.space_group_name_H-M   'P 1'
#
loop_
_entity.id
_entity.type
_entity.pdbx_description
1 polymer ?
#
loop_
_entity_poly.entity_id
_entity_poly.type
_entity_poly.pdbx_seq_one_letter_code
_entity_poly.pdbx_strand_id
1 'polypeptide(L)'
;MEDDWSNVTNPNERRKIQNRIAQRKFGEKARLQREEAERRYENEQRASASYCAPEPEDVDNAEEPGLPWGSFSMRHVIRTGREKERTSRETSLDAALSKGSTRLGLNLLDQYARGSPAWTAWRVKANVTPLQQLPLPPPIEMMLGSNAPDR
;
A
#
# COMPACT_ATOMS: atom_id res chain seq x y z
N MET A 1 2.17 -7.37 35.55
CA MET A 1 1.44 -6.31 34.83
C MET A 1 1.51 -5.03 35.67
N GLU A 2 2.71 -4.47 35.81
CA GLU A 2 3.03 -3.47 36.86
C GLU A 2 3.51 -2.13 36.25
N ASP A 3 3.35 -1.97 34.94
CA ASP A 3 3.79 -0.81 34.15
C ASP A 3 2.62 0.14 33.80
N ASP A 4 1.54 0.14 34.57
CA ASP A 4 0.40 1.02 34.27
C ASP A 4 0.61 2.41 34.87
N TRP A 5 1.09 3.35 34.03
CA TRP A 5 1.34 4.74 34.41
C TRP A 5 0.06 5.57 34.58
N SER A 6 -1.11 4.99 34.26
CA SER A 6 -2.42 5.62 34.35
C SER A 6 -2.78 6.04 35.78
N ASN A 7 -2.31 5.30 36.78
CA ASN A 7 -2.64 5.49 38.20
C ASN A 7 -1.56 6.25 39.00
N VAL A 8 -0.53 6.78 38.32
CA VAL A 8 0.61 7.45 38.97
C VAL A 8 0.35 8.95 39.11
N THR A 9 0.19 9.42 40.36
CA THR A 9 -0.10 10.83 40.68
C THR A 9 1.10 11.75 40.44
N ASN A 10 2.34 11.26 40.63
CA ASN A 10 3.54 12.07 40.48
C ASN A 10 3.98 12.17 39.00
N PRO A 11 4.13 13.40 38.44
CA PRO A 11 4.45 13.57 37.01
C PRO A 11 5.83 13.04 36.62
N ASN A 12 6.83 13.12 37.52
CA ASN A 12 8.17 12.62 37.23
C ASN A 12 8.23 11.09 37.17
N GLU A 13 7.52 10.42 38.06
CA GLU A 13 7.44 8.95 38.08
C GLU A 13 6.68 8.43 36.87
N ARG A 14 5.57 9.08 36.51
CA ARG A 14 4.83 8.80 35.27
C ARG A 14 5.73 8.89 34.04
N ARG A 15 6.55 9.94 33.95
CA ARG A 15 7.49 10.13 32.82
C ARG A 15 8.54 9.02 32.74
N LYS A 16 9.08 8.57 33.88
CA LYS A 16 10.04 7.45 33.93
C LYS A 16 9.41 6.13 33.44
N ILE A 17 8.19 5.84 33.87
CA ILE A 17 7.46 4.63 33.44
C ILE A 17 7.13 4.68 31.94
N GLN A 18 6.67 5.83 31.44
CA GLN A 18 6.42 6.02 30.01
C GLN A 18 7.68 5.80 29.16
N ASN A 19 8.82 6.37 29.54
CA ASN A 19 10.08 6.17 28.83
C ASN A 19 10.52 4.71 28.83
N ARG A 20 10.37 4.02 29.97
CA ARG A 20 10.68 2.58 30.08
C ARG A 20 9.83 1.76 29.10
N ILE A 21 8.53 2.01 29.04
CA ILE A 21 7.61 1.31 28.14
C ILE A 21 7.91 1.65 26.69
N ALA A 22 8.16 2.92 26.37
CA ALA A 22 8.50 3.37 25.04
C ALA A 22 9.78 2.69 24.54
N GLN A 23 10.81 2.62 25.39
CA GLN A 23 12.08 1.95 25.06
C GLN A 23 11.88 0.45 24.84
N ARG A 24 11.09 -0.21 25.70
CA ARG A 24 10.74 -1.63 25.54
C ARG A 24 10.02 -1.87 24.22
N LYS A 25 8.97 -1.09 23.93
CA LYS A 25 8.21 -1.19 22.68
C LYS A 25 9.05 -0.88 21.44
N PHE A 26 9.96 0.08 21.52
CA PHE A 26 10.88 0.40 20.44
C PHE A 26 11.80 -0.78 20.13
N GLY A 27 12.43 -1.37 21.17
CA GLY A 27 13.27 -2.56 21.01
C GLY A 27 12.49 -3.77 20.50
N GLU A 28 11.29 -4.00 21.02
CA GLU A 28 10.39 -5.07 20.58
C GLU A 28 9.99 -4.89 19.11
N LYS A 29 9.60 -3.68 18.70
CA LYS A 29 9.26 -3.36 17.31
C LYS A 29 10.45 -3.59 16.38
N ALA A 30 11.65 -3.18 16.76
CA ALA A 30 12.86 -3.41 15.97
C ALA A 30 13.16 -4.91 15.82
N ARG A 31 12.97 -5.70 16.89
CA ARG A 31 13.11 -7.17 16.85
C ARG A 31 12.06 -7.81 15.92
N LEU A 32 10.79 -7.42 16.06
CA LEU A 32 9.70 -7.91 15.23
C LEU A 32 9.88 -7.55 13.75
N GLN A 33 10.36 -6.34 13.46
CA GLN A 33 10.66 -5.93 12.08
C GLN A 33 11.76 -6.78 11.46
N ARG A 34 12.80 -7.13 12.23
CA ARG A 34 13.86 -8.02 11.76
C ARG A 34 13.34 -9.41 11.45
N GLU A 35 12.57 -9.98 12.37
CA GLU A 35 11.94 -11.31 12.20
C GLU A 35 10.96 -11.33 11.01
N GLU A 36 10.17 -10.26 10.83
CA GLU A 36 9.27 -10.18 9.69
C GLU A 36 10.03 -10.04 8.36
N ALA A 37 11.12 -9.29 8.33
CA ALA A 37 11.98 -9.20 7.13
C ALA A 37 12.59 -10.57 6.79
N GLU A 38 13.07 -11.31 7.80
CA GLU A 38 13.59 -12.66 7.63
C GLU A 38 12.52 -13.63 7.11
N ARG A 39 11.32 -13.62 7.71
CA ARG A 39 10.19 -14.43 7.22
C ARG A 39 9.80 -14.08 5.79
N ARG A 40 9.80 -12.80 5.42
CA ARG A 40 9.51 -12.37 4.05
C ARG A 40 10.58 -12.84 3.08
N TYR A 41 11.85 -12.71 3.43
CA TYR A 41 12.97 -13.17 2.62
C TYR A 41 12.91 -14.69 2.40
N GLU A 42 12.70 -15.47 3.46
CA GLU A 42 12.55 -16.93 3.34
C GLU A 42 11.34 -17.30 2.47
N ASN A 43 10.22 -16.58 2.65
CA ASN A 43 9.04 -16.80 1.83
C ASN A 43 9.30 -16.45 0.37
N GLU A 44 9.94 -15.33 0.06
CA GLU A 44 10.30 -14.94 -1.31
C GLU A 44 11.21 -15.99 -1.97
N GLN A 45 12.23 -16.47 -1.24
CA GLN A 45 13.12 -17.52 -1.71
C GLN A 45 12.38 -18.84 -2.01
N ARG A 46 11.45 -19.27 -1.15
CA ARG A 46 10.69 -20.52 -1.37
C ARG A 46 9.53 -20.37 -2.35
N ALA A 47 8.86 -19.22 -2.35
CA ALA A 47 7.68 -18.95 -3.16
C ALA A 47 8.04 -18.61 -4.61
N SER A 48 9.20 -18.02 -4.86
CA SER A 48 9.67 -17.70 -6.22
C SER A 48 9.70 -18.91 -7.15
N ALA A 49 10.05 -20.09 -6.62
CA ALA A 49 10.01 -21.35 -7.36
C ALA A 49 8.61 -22.01 -7.37
N SER A 50 7.75 -21.71 -6.40
CA SER A 50 6.48 -22.44 -6.20
C SER A 50 5.33 -21.91 -7.08
N TYR A 51 5.37 -20.63 -7.47
CA TYR A 51 4.31 -20.00 -8.29
C TYR A 51 4.71 -19.83 -9.76
N CYS A 52 5.89 -20.28 -10.17
CA CYS A 52 6.31 -20.21 -11.57
C CYS A 52 5.59 -21.29 -12.38
N ALA A 53 4.74 -20.87 -13.33
CA ALA A 53 4.15 -21.81 -14.28
C ALA A 53 5.27 -22.41 -15.16
N PRO A 54 5.29 -23.74 -15.37
CA PRO A 54 6.34 -24.39 -16.14
C PRO A 54 6.40 -23.86 -17.57
N GLU A 55 7.60 -23.79 -18.15
CA GLU A 55 7.73 -23.50 -19.57
C GLU A 55 7.27 -24.72 -20.38
N PRO A 56 6.75 -24.55 -21.60
CA PRO A 56 6.36 -25.68 -22.44
C PRO A 56 7.53 -26.66 -22.69
N GLU A 57 8.77 -26.17 -22.62
CA GLU A 57 9.99 -26.97 -22.79
C GLU A 57 10.30 -27.84 -21.56
N ASP A 58 9.95 -27.37 -20.36
CA ASP A 58 10.15 -28.09 -19.08
C ASP A 58 9.20 -29.28 -18.90
N VAL A 59 8.15 -29.37 -19.72
CA VAL A 59 7.14 -30.42 -19.62
C VAL A 59 7.48 -31.56 -20.55
N ASP A 60 7.72 -32.73 -19.97
CA ASP A 60 7.96 -33.97 -20.71
C ASP A 60 6.74 -34.35 -21.56
N ASN A 61 6.99 -34.67 -22.84
CA ASN A 61 6.00 -35.34 -23.68
C ASN A 61 6.11 -36.84 -23.48
N ALA A 62 5.85 -37.32 -22.26
CA ALA A 62 5.63 -38.74 -22.07
C ALA A 62 4.34 -39.10 -22.82
N GLU A 63 4.47 -39.57 -24.06
CA GLU A 63 3.38 -40.26 -24.76
C GLU A 63 3.09 -41.51 -23.95
N GLU A 64 1.93 -41.58 -23.31
CA GLU A 64 1.52 -42.78 -22.62
C GLU A 64 1.26 -43.86 -23.68
N PRO A 65 2.08 -44.93 -23.73
CA PRO A 65 1.95 -45.94 -24.77
C PRO A 65 0.70 -46.77 -24.49
N GLY A 66 -0.32 -46.68 -25.34
CA GLY A 66 -1.51 -47.53 -25.20
C GLY A 66 -2.79 -47.00 -25.84
N LEU A 67 -2.89 -45.71 -26.15
CA LEU A 67 -4.07 -45.15 -26.80
C LEU A 67 -3.85 -45.05 -28.33
N PRO A 68 -4.76 -45.60 -29.17
CA PRO A 68 -4.60 -45.61 -30.62
C PRO A 68 -4.72 -44.22 -31.26
N TRP A 69 -5.20 -43.22 -30.52
CA TRP A 69 -5.27 -41.81 -30.90
C TRP A 69 -4.19 -40.94 -30.23
N GLY A 70 -3.26 -41.54 -29.48
CA GLY A 70 -2.22 -40.83 -28.72
C GLY A 70 -2.73 -40.22 -27.40
N SER A 71 -1.80 -39.77 -26.56
CA SER A 71 -2.13 -39.01 -25.34
C SER A 71 -2.29 -37.52 -25.64
N PHE A 72 -2.81 -36.73 -24.68
CA PHE A 72 -2.88 -35.28 -24.82
C PHE A 72 -1.51 -34.65 -24.53
N SER A 73 -1.05 -33.73 -25.39
CA SER A 73 0.22 -33.02 -25.17
C SER A 73 0.02 -31.83 -24.23
N MET A 74 0.45 -31.98 -22.97
CA MET A 74 0.47 -30.88 -21.99
C MET A 74 1.32 -29.69 -22.47
N ARG A 75 2.43 -29.97 -23.16
CA ARG A 75 3.27 -28.95 -23.82
C ARG A 75 2.48 -28.11 -24.81
N HIS A 76 1.63 -28.72 -25.62
CA HIS A 76 0.76 -27.99 -26.56
C HIS A 76 -0.25 -27.11 -25.82
N VAL A 77 -0.90 -27.65 -24.78
CA VAL A 77 -1.88 -26.90 -23.97
C VAL A 77 -1.25 -25.65 -23.35
N ILE A 78 -0.07 -25.79 -22.75
CA ILE A 78 0.66 -24.68 -22.12
C ILE A 78 1.07 -23.63 -23.16
N ARG A 79 1.64 -24.07 -24.29
CA ARG A 79 2.06 -23.15 -25.37
C ARG A 79 0.91 -22.30 -25.88
N THR A 80 -0.20 -22.96 -26.25
CA THR A 80 -1.39 -22.29 -26.78
C THR A 80 -2.04 -21.39 -25.72
N GLY A 81 -2.08 -21.81 -24.46
CA GLY A 81 -2.57 -21.01 -23.34
C GLY A 81 -1.78 -19.70 -23.15
N ARG A 82 -0.44 -19.79 -23.20
CA ARG A 82 0.45 -18.61 -23.06
C ARG A 82 0.31 -17.63 -24.23
N GLU A 83 0.21 -18.12 -25.46
CA GLU A 83 0.00 -17.27 -26.63
C GLU A 83 -1.33 -16.50 -26.52
N LYS A 84 -2.39 -17.17 -26.05
CA LYS A 84 -3.68 -16.55 -25.79
C LYS A 84 -3.64 -15.55 -24.63
N GLU A 85 -2.90 -15.82 -23.56
CA GLU A 85 -2.73 -14.88 -22.45
C GLU A 85 -1.99 -13.63 -22.93
N ARG A 86 -0.90 -13.79 -23.70
CA ARG A 86 -0.12 -12.68 -24.23
C ARG A 86 -0.97 -11.75 -25.09
N THR A 87 -1.72 -12.30 -26.04
CA THR A 87 -2.64 -11.52 -26.88
C THR A 87 -3.75 -10.86 -26.06
N SER A 88 -4.28 -11.52 -25.04
CA SER A 88 -5.29 -10.92 -24.13
C SER A 88 -4.72 -9.77 -23.30
N ARG A 89 -3.46 -9.86 -22.86
CA ARG A 89 -2.78 -8.79 -22.11
C ARG A 89 -2.45 -7.61 -23.02
N GLU A 90 -1.89 -7.87 -24.21
CA GLU A 90 -1.59 -6.84 -25.21
C GLU A 90 -2.87 -6.07 -25.58
N THR A 91 -3.97 -6.76 -25.90
CA THR A 91 -5.26 -6.11 -26.20
C THR A 91 -5.83 -5.32 -25.03
N SER A 92 -5.64 -5.78 -23.78
CA SER A 92 -6.10 -5.07 -22.59
C SER A 92 -5.25 -3.82 -22.33
N LEU A 93 -3.94 -3.89 -22.55
CA LEU A 93 -3.02 -2.76 -22.44
C LEU A 93 -3.30 -1.73 -23.53
N ASP A 94 -3.48 -2.16 -24.78
CA ASP A 94 -3.86 -1.28 -25.88
C ASP A 94 -5.19 -0.58 -25.60
N ALA A 95 -6.16 -1.29 -25.01
CA ALA A 95 -7.43 -0.69 -24.59
C ALA A 95 -7.27 0.34 -23.46
N ALA A 96 -6.36 0.09 -22.50
CA ALA A 96 -6.08 1.00 -21.39
C ALA A 96 -5.30 2.26 -21.82
N LEU A 97 -4.39 2.11 -22.78
CA LEU A 97 -3.59 3.20 -23.34
C LEU A 97 -4.36 4.01 -24.40
N SER A 98 -5.33 3.38 -25.07
CA SER A 98 -6.23 4.11 -25.96
C SER A 98 -7.06 5.11 -25.16
N LYS A 99 -6.88 6.40 -25.45
CA LYS A 99 -7.64 7.51 -24.87
C LYS A 99 -9.06 7.49 -25.43
N GLY A 100 -9.84 6.51 -25.02
CA GLY A 100 -11.19 6.24 -25.53
C GLY A 100 -11.42 4.76 -25.79
N SER A 101 -11.53 3.97 -24.71
CA SER A 101 -12.01 2.58 -24.81
C SER A 101 -13.46 2.58 -25.29
N THR A 102 -13.70 2.08 -26.50
CA THR A 102 -15.04 1.97 -27.11
C THR A 102 -15.92 0.89 -26.49
N ARG A 103 -15.39 0.14 -25.50
CA ARG A 103 -16.13 -0.88 -24.76
C ARG A 103 -16.96 -0.20 -23.67
N LEU A 104 -18.29 -0.21 -23.84
CA LEU A 104 -19.28 0.41 -22.96
C LEU A 104 -19.03 0.19 -21.45
N GLY A 105 -18.49 -0.97 -21.05
CA GLY A 105 -18.22 -1.32 -19.65
C GLY A 105 -17.06 -0.55 -18.99
N LEU A 106 -16.08 -0.05 -19.75
CA LEU A 106 -14.93 0.70 -19.21
C LEU A 106 -15.15 2.22 -19.20
N ASN A 107 -16.00 2.72 -20.10
CA ASN A 107 -16.36 4.14 -20.20
C ASN A 107 -17.16 4.62 -18.97
N LEU A 108 -18.04 3.77 -18.41
CA LEU A 108 -18.82 4.13 -17.22
C LEU A 108 -17.93 4.44 -16.00
N LEU A 109 -16.88 3.64 -15.78
CA LEU A 109 -15.99 3.84 -14.63
C LEU A 109 -15.14 5.11 -14.77
N ASP A 110 -14.66 5.43 -15.97
CA ASP A 110 -13.92 6.68 -16.27
C ASP A 110 -14.81 7.92 -16.08
N GLN A 111 -16.08 7.86 -16.49
CA GLN A 111 -17.04 8.95 -16.26
C GLN A 111 -17.30 9.19 -14.76
N TYR A 112 -17.45 8.12 -13.97
CA TYR A 112 -17.60 8.24 -12.53
C TYR A 112 -16.34 8.76 -11.84
N ALA A 113 -15.14 8.35 -12.28
CA ALA A 113 -13.87 8.82 -11.75
C ALA A 113 -13.60 10.30 -12.07
N ARG A 114 -14.09 10.80 -13.21
CA ARG A 114 -14.04 12.23 -13.59
C ARG A 114 -15.14 13.07 -12.94
N GLY A 115 -16.18 12.44 -12.40
CA GLY A 115 -17.22 13.10 -11.63
C GLY A 115 -16.70 13.65 -10.30
N SER A 116 -17.24 14.78 -9.85
CA SER A 116 -16.93 15.28 -8.52
C SER A 116 -17.45 14.31 -7.45
N PRO A 117 -16.62 13.88 -6.48
CA PRO A 117 -17.07 12.96 -5.44
C PRO A 117 -18.26 13.48 -4.65
N ALA A 118 -19.19 12.60 -4.27
CA ALA A 118 -20.43 12.97 -3.57
C ALA A 118 -20.20 13.72 -2.23
N TRP A 119 -19.02 13.55 -1.59
CA TRP A 119 -18.67 14.27 -0.37
C TRP A 119 -18.40 15.77 -0.60
N THR A 120 -18.19 16.22 -1.84
CA THR A 120 -18.04 17.65 -2.16
C THR A 120 -19.32 18.45 -1.88
N ALA A 121 -20.50 17.83 -1.96
CA ALA A 121 -21.78 18.46 -1.65
C ALA A 121 -21.92 18.90 -0.17
N TRP A 122 -21.20 18.23 0.75
CA TRP A 122 -21.22 18.56 2.18
C TRP A 122 -20.44 19.84 2.49
N ARG A 123 -19.46 20.23 1.65
CA ARG A 123 -18.71 21.48 1.80
C ARG A 123 -19.56 22.72 1.47
N VAL A 124 -20.50 22.60 0.54
CA VAL A 124 -21.36 23.73 0.13
C VAL A 124 -22.39 24.08 1.21
N LYS A 125 -22.83 23.10 2.01
CA LYS A 125 -23.77 23.34 3.13
C LYS A 125 -23.12 23.94 4.39
N ALA A 126 -21.78 23.97 4.48
CA ALA A 126 -21.07 24.45 5.67
C ALA A 126 -20.78 25.96 5.68
N ASN A 127 -21.20 26.71 4.66
CA ASN A 127 -20.95 28.16 4.58
C ASN A 127 -22.18 28.99 4.93
N VAL A 128 -22.58 29.05 6.21
CA VAL A 128 -23.23 30.25 6.79
C VAL A 128 -22.91 30.37 8.30
N THR A 129 -21.80 31.01 8.63
CA THR A 129 -21.71 32.08 9.66
C THR A 129 -20.31 32.72 9.56
N PRO A 130 -20.17 34.03 9.28
CA PRO A 130 -18.87 34.67 9.39
C PRO A 130 -18.59 34.86 10.88
N LEU A 131 -17.76 33.99 11.46
CA LEU A 131 -17.13 34.28 12.74
C LEU A 131 -16.18 35.47 12.53
N GLN A 132 -16.40 36.53 13.32
CA GLN A 132 -15.52 37.68 13.45
C GLN A 132 -14.05 37.23 13.48
N GLN A 133 -13.23 37.82 12.63
CA GLN A 133 -11.78 37.70 12.72
C GLN A 133 -11.33 38.24 14.10
N LEU A 134 -10.92 37.34 14.99
CA LEU A 134 -10.08 37.71 16.13
C LEU A 134 -8.78 38.30 15.57
N PRO A 135 -8.30 39.46 16.07
CA PRO A 135 -7.08 40.05 15.55
C PRO A 135 -5.89 39.12 15.79
N LEU A 136 -5.08 38.94 14.75
CA LEU A 136 -3.82 38.18 14.80
C LEU A 136 -2.91 38.76 15.89
N PRO A 137 -2.22 37.91 16.68
CA PRO A 137 -1.19 38.40 17.58
C PRO A 137 -0.04 39.04 16.78
N PRO A 138 0.59 40.10 17.30
CA PRO A 138 1.68 40.78 16.60
C PRO A 138 2.88 39.83 16.37
N PRO A 139 3.63 40.02 15.27
CA PRO A 139 4.80 39.21 14.95
C PRO A 139 5.88 39.32 16.02
N ILE A 140 6.60 38.21 16.21
CA ILE A 140 7.56 37.95 17.30
C ILE A 140 8.77 38.91 17.32
N GLU A 141 8.98 39.72 16.27
CA GLU A 141 10.10 40.68 16.21
C GLU A 141 10.04 41.81 17.26
N MET A 142 8.89 42.05 17.89
CA MET A 142 8.73 43.12 18.89
C MET A 142 9.05 42.71 20.34
N MET A 143 9.47 41.45 20.60
CA MET A 143 9.79 40.98 21.97
C MET A 143 11.29 40.85 22.28
N LEU A 144 12.17 41.08 21.31
CA LEU A 144 13.61 41.21 21.57
C LEU A 144 13.93 42.65 21.93
N GLY A 145 13.63 42.98 23.19
CA GLY A 145 14.15 44.17 23.83
C GLY A 145 15.67 44.22 23.68
N SER A 146 16.12 45.32 23.08
CA SER A 146 17.51 45.78 23.02
C SER A 146 18.17 45.70 24.40
N ASN A 147 19.02 44.70 24.60
CA ASN A 147 20.07 44.70 25.61
C ASN A 147 21.42 44.60 24.88
N ALA A 148 21.87 45.73 24.34
CA ALA A 148 23.28 45.94 24.08
C ALA A 148 23.89 46.51 25.37
N PRO A 149 24.87 45.86 26.00
CA PRO A 149 25.65 46.50 27.05
C PRO A 149 26.60 47.51 26.41
N ASP A 150 26.53 48.74 26.89
CA ASP A 150 27.48 49.80 26.61
C ASP A 150 28.69 49.62 27.55
N ARG A 151 29.90 49.63 26.96
CA ARG A 151 31.26 49.55 27.54
C ARG A 151 31.88 48.17 27.79
#